data_AF-A0A930AQT8-F1
#
_entry.id   AF-A0A930AQT8-F1
#
_cell.length_a   1.000
_cell.length_b   1.000
_cell.length_c   1.000
_cell.angle_alpha   90.00
_cell.angle_beta   90.00
_cell.angle_gamma   90.00
#
_symmetry.space_group_name_H-M   'P 1'
#
loop_
_entity.id
_entity.type
_entity.pdbx_description
1 polymer ?
#
loop_
_entity_poly.entity_id
_entity_poly.type
_entity_poly.pdbx_seq_one_letter_code
_entity_poly.pdbx_strand_id
1 'polypeptide(L)'
;MIENRPEFDKITSFDAFNKYYWYREELSQICKSIGLEYRGTKQELNHIIEQYFKGNLIKISSIKKEKKKVENVTADTPLLECGFSFNARFREYFSVLTGIAPFKFTADMATAWRKVKRENDLSFTIQDMLKVYYGKSNYAKYD
;
A
#
# COMPACT_ATOMS: atom_id res chain seq x y z
N MET A 1 -20.00 -20.89 -1.93
CA MET A 1 -19.70 -22.06 -2.77
C MET A 1 -18.20 -22.28 -2.69
N ILE A 2 -17.76 -23.46 -2.27
CA ILE A 2 -16.34 -23.79 -2.22
C ILE A 2 -15.92 -24.02 -3.67
N GLU A 3 -15.37 -22.99 -4.29
CA GLU A 3 -14.81 -23.09 -5.63
C GLU A 3 -13.69 -24.13 -5.61
N ASN A 4 -13.57 -24.94 -6.67
CA ASN A 4 -12.54 -25.96 -6.90
C ASN A 4 -11.13 -25.32 -7.04
N ARG A 5 -10.71 -24.58 -6.01
CA ARG A 5 -9.43 -23.87 -5.95
C ARG A 5 -8.39 -24.84 -5.37
N PRO A 6 -7.27 -25.07 -6.07
CA PRO A 6 -6.20 -25.91 -5.55
C PRO A 6 -5.62 -25.31 -4.27
N GLU A 7 -5.17 -26.18 -3.37
CA GLU A 7 -4.35 -25.78 -2.23
C GLU A 7 -3.08 -25.06 -2.73
N PHE A 8 -2.60 -24.08 -1.97
CA PHE A 8 -1.42 -23.29 -2.35
C PHE A 8 -0.21 -24.18 -2.65
N ASP A 9 -0.01 -25.26 -1.88
CA ASP A 9 1.11 -26.19 -2.03
C ASP A 9 1.09 -26.96 -3.36
N LYS A 10 -0.05 -26.99 -4.05
CA LYS A 10 -0.21 -27.63 -5.37
C LYS A 10 0.06 -26.65 -6.53
N ILE A 11 0.29 -25.37 -6.23
CA ILE A 11 0.51 -24.32 -7.23
C ILE A 11 2.01 -24.13 -7.44
N THR A 12 2.48 -24.35 -8.67
CA THR A 12 3.92 -24.32 -9.01
C THR A 12 4.38 -23.01 -9.66
N SER A 13 3.47 -22.11 -10.04
CA SER A 13 3.79 -20.82 -10.64
C SER A 13 2.85 -19.71 -10.20
N PHE A 14 3.33 -18.46 -10.23
CA PHE A 14 2.50 -17.30 -9.92
C PHE A 14 1.35 -17.11 -10.91
N ASP A 15 1.54 -17.47 -12.19
CA ASP A 15 0.46 -17.40 -13.18
C ASP A 15 -0.69 -18.36 -12.85
N ALA A 16 -0.38 -19.56 -12.36
CA ALA A 16 -1.39 -20.49 -11.88
C ALA A 16 -2.06 -19.98 -10.59
N PHE A 17 -1.30 -19.34 -9.70
CA PHE A 17 -1.80 -18.70 -8.49
C PHE A 17 -2.81 -17.58 -8.79
N ASN A 18 -2.46 -16.71 -9.74
CA ASN A 18 -3.19 -15.49 -10.10
C ASN A 18 -4.49 -15.77 -10.89
N LYS A 19 -4.71 -17.01 -11.34
CA LYS A 19 -5.99 -17.43 -11.95
C LYS A 19 -7.16 -17.45 -10.97
N TYR A 20 -6.87 -17.51 -9.67
CA TYR A 20 -7.88 -17.61 -8.64
C TYR A 20 -7.98 -16.31 -7.83
N TYR A 21 -9.19 -16.00 -7.40
CA TYR A 21 -9.38 -14.92 -6.45
C TYR A 21 -8.99 -15.36 -5.05
N TRP A 22 -8.22 -14.52 -4.36
CA TRP A 22 -7.79 -14.74 -2.98
C TRP A 22 -8.22 -13.57 -2.10
N TYR A 23 -8.81 -13.85 -0.94
CA TYR A 23 -9.05 -12.86 0.11
C TYR A 23 -7.75 -12.51 0.83
N ARG A 24 -7.70 -11.31 1.43
CA ARG A 24 -6.52 -10.83 2.16
C ARG A 24 -6.07 -11.82 3.24
N GLU A 25 -7.03 -12.39 3.97
CA GLU A 25 -6.75 -13.35 5.04
C GLU A 25 -6.12 -14.63 4.51
N GLU A 26 -6.57 -15.10 3.35
CA GLU A 26 -5.99 -16.28 2.70
C GLU A 26 -4.55 -16.02 2.24
N LEU A 27 -4.31 -14.86 1.62
CA LEU A 27 -2.94 -14.44 1.28
C LEU A 27 -2.05 -14.35 2.53
N SER A 28 -2.60 -13.86 3.64
CA SER A 28 -1.88 -13.76 4.91
C SER A 28 -1.53 -15.15 5.47
N GLN A 29 -2.46 -16.11 5.42
CA GLN A 29 -2.18 -17.48 5.84
C GLN A 29 -1.13 -18.16 4.94
N ILE A 30 -1.19 -17.93 3.64
CA ILE A 30 -0.18 -18.42 2.69
C ILE A 30 1.20 -17.85 3.05
N CYS A 31 1.33 -16.53 3.17
CA CYS A 31 2.60 -15.91 3.56
C CYS A 31 3.13 -16.46 4.89
N LYS A 32 2.23 -16.72 5.85
CA LYS A 32 2.58 -17.28 7.16
C LYS A 32 3.07 -18.74 7.06
N SER A 33 2.48 -19.57 6.21
CA SER A 33 2.90 -20.98 6.05
C SER A 33 4.27 -21.10 5.40
N ILE A 34 4.62 -20.20 4.49
CA ILE A 34 5.95 -20.13 3.83
C ILE A 34 6.98 -19.28 4.59
N GLY A 35 6.64 -18.78 5.79
CA GLY A 35 7.58 -18.05 6.65
C GLY A 35 7.95 -16.63 6.18
N LEU A 36 7.11 -16.00 5.35
CA LEU A 36 7.30 -14.64 4.84
C LEU A 36 6.47 -13.61 5.63
N GLU A 37 6.64 -12.33 5.29
CA GLU A 37 5.83 -11.26 5.86
C GLU A 37 4.34 -11.46 5.54
N TYR A 38 3.54 -11.64 6.60
CA TYR A 38 2.10 -11.93 6.51
C TYR A 38 1.24 -10.76 6.99
N ARG A 39 1.87 -9.68 7.48
CA ARG A 39 1.20 -8.46 7.93
C ARG A 39 1.26 -7.43 6.82
N GLY A 40 0.12 -7.17 6.20
CA GLY A 40 0.05 -6.18 5.14
C GLY A 40 -1.33 -6.07 4.51
N THR A 41 -1.42 -5.17 3.55
CA THR A 41 -2.54 -5.04 2.62
C THR A 41 -2.58 -6.21 1.64
N LYS A 42 -3.73 -6.45 1.00
CA LYS A 42 -3.91 -7.53 0.02
C LYS A 42 -2.86 -7.46 -1.11
N GLN A 43 -2.55 -6.25 -1.58
CA GLN A 43 -1.56 -6.04 -2.65
C GLN A 43 -0.13 -6.31 -2.18
N GLU A 44 0.23 -5.88 -0.96
CA GLU A 44 1.56 -6.19 -0.38
C GLU A 44 1.74 -7.70 -0.23
N LEU A 45 0.74 -8.41 0.29
CA LEU A 45 0.78 -9.88 0.40
C LEU A 45 0.86 -10.56 -0.96
N ASN A 46 0.10 -10.08 -1.96
CA ASN A 46 0.15 -10.62 -3.31
C ASN A 46 1.53 -10.43 -3.96
N HIS A 47 2.14 -9.26 -3.76
CA HIS A 47 3.49 -8.98 -4.25
C HIS A 47 4.54 -9.87 -3.56
N ILE A 48 4.42 -10.13 -2.26
CA ILE A 48 5.32 -11.05 -1.55
C ILE A 48 5.23 -12.46 -2.15
N ILE A 49 4.02 -12.95 -2.44
CA ILE A 49 3.81 -14.24 -3.09
C ILE A 49 4.37 -14.25 -4.51
N GLU A 50 4.19 -13.18 -5.28
CA GLU A 50 4.81 -13.01 -6.60
C GLU A 50 6.34 -13.11 -6.52
N GLN A 51 6.96 -12.44 -5.55
CA GLN A 51 8.41 -12.48 -5.33
C GLN A 51 8.89 -13.85 -4.88
N TYR A 52 8.12 -14.56 -4.06
CA TYR A 52 8.38 -15.95 -3.67
C TYR A 52 8.49 -16.87 -4.89
N PHE A 53 7.53 -16.81 -5.82
CA PHE A 53 7.59 -17.59 -7.08
C PHE A 53 8.76 -17.20 -7.99
N LYS A 54 9.28 -15.96 -7.88
CA LYS A 54 10.49 -15.50 -8.58
C LYS A 54 11.79 -15.88 -7.87
N GLY A 55 11.73 -16.56 -6.71
CA GLY A 55 12.90 -16.94 -5.90
C GLY A 55 13.43 -15.84 -4.97
N ASN A 56 12.74 -14.71 -4.88
CA ASN A 56 13.12 -13.59 -4.02
C ASN A 56 12.45 -13.72 -2.64
N LEU A 57 13.24 -13.92 -1.58
CA LEU A 57 12.71 -14.07 -0.22
C LEU A 57 12.64 -12.73 0.52
N ILE A 58 11.47 -12.11 0.54
CA ILE A 58 11.19 -10.92 1.36
C ILE A 58 10.95 -11.38 2.81
N LYS A 59 12.02 -11.43 3.60
CA LYS A 59 11.96 -11.80 5.02
C LYS A 59 11.12 -10.79 5.82
N ILE A 60 10.51 -11.29 6.90
CA ILE A 60 9.81 -10.49 7.91
C ILE A 60 10.74 -9.38 8.39
N SER A 61 10.50 -8.15 7.95
CA SER A 61 11.25 -7.00 8.45
C SER A 61 10.62 -6.59 9.78
N SER A 62 11.30 -6.88 10.88
CA SER A 62 10.91 -6.49 12.25
C SER A 62 11.00 -4.97 12.50
N ILE A 63 11.10 -4.17 11.43
CA ILE A 63 11.19 -2.72 11.51
C ILE A 63 9.82 -2.21 11.93
N LYS A 64 9.60 -2.14 13.25
CA LYS A 64 8.70 -1.17 13.85
C LYS A 64 9.18 0.20 13.37
N LYS A 65 8.65 0.69 12.25
CA LYS A 65 8.76 2.11 11.93
C LYS A 65 8.04 2.83 13.06
N GLU A 66 8.79 3.34 14.03
CA GLU A 66 8.27 4.28 15.02
C GLU A 66 7.59 5.38 14.23
N LYS A 67 6.26 5.40 14.26
CA LYS A 67 5.48 6.49 13.68
C LYS A 67 5.71 7.68 14.59
N LYS A 68 6.74 8.48 14.33
CA LYS A 68 6.85 9.81 14.92
C LYS A 68 5.57 10.54 14.54
N LYS A 69 4.67 10.75 15.51
CA LYS A 69 3.51 11.60 15.33
C LYS A 69 4.04 13.02 15.31
N VAL A 70 4.21 13.57 14.11
CA VAL A 70 4.40 15.01 13.95
C VAL A 70 3.07 15.67 14.30
N GLU A 71 3.07 16.52 15.32
CA GLU A 71 1.86 17.22 15.79
C GLU A 71 1.43 18.31 14.80
N ASN A 72 2.38 18.99 14.16
CA ASN A 72 2.16 20.06 13.17
C ASN A 72 2.52 19.59 11.76
N VAL A 73 1.54 19.08 11.01
CA VAL A 73 1.71 18.74 9.59
C VAL A 73 1.44 20.00 8.75
N THR A 74 2.39 20.37 7.89
CA THR A 74 2.24 21.43 6.88
C THR A 74 2.19 20.83 5.48
N ALA A 75 1.80 21.63 4.47
CA ALA A 75 1.74 21.18 3.08
C ALA A 75 3.12 20.71 2.55
N ASP A 76 4.21 21.28 3.04
CA ASP A 76 5.57 20.94 2.62
C ASP A 76 6.16 19.75 3.40
N THR A 77 5.45 19.22 4.38
CA THR A 77 5.97 18.09 5.18
C THR A 77 6.00 16.81 4.32
N PRO A 78 7.13 16.07 4.28
CA PRO A 78 7.20 14.79 3.59
C PRO A 78 6.24 13.75 4.17
N LEU A 79 5.61 12.94 3.29
CA LEU A 79 4.62 11.96 3.72
C LEU A 79 5.22 10.87 4.62
N LEU A 80 6.46 10.45 4.34
CA LEU A 80 7.17 9.46 5.13
C LEU A 80 7.55 9.97 6.53
N GLU A 81 7.68 11.29 6.70
CA GLU A 81 8.04 11.92 7.97
C GLU A 81 6.82 12.26 8.83
N CYS A 82 5.69 12.66 8.23
CA CYS A 82 4.49 13.05 8.99
C CYS A 82 3.57 11.89 9.41
N GLY A 83 3.97 10.64 9.13
CA GLY A 83 3.15 9.47 9.44
C GLY A 83 1.88 9.37 8.60
N PHE A 84 1.94 9.82 7.34
CA PHE A 84 0.80 9.85 6.43
C PHE A 84 0.11 8.49 6.32
N SER A 85 -1.23 8.51 6.37
CA SER A 85 -2.06 7.35 6.02
C SER A 85 -3.47 7.81 5.66
N PHE A 86 -4.17 7.00 4.88
CA PHE A 86 -5.57 7.24 4.47
C PHE A 86 -6.54 6.99 5.65
N ASN A 87 -6.51 7.88 6.64
CA ASN A 87 -7.29 7.81 7.88
C ASN A 87 -8.15 9.07 8.07
N ALA A 88 -8.94 9.13 9.15
CA ALA A 88 -9.81 10.27 9.46
C ALA A 88 -9.02 11.59 9.67
N ARG A 89 -7.91 11.55 10.42
CA ARG A 89 -7.05 12.72 10.67
C ARG A 89 -6.58 13.38 9.37
N PHE A 90 -6.02 12.61 8.44
CA PHE A 90 -5.59 13.17 7.16
C PHE A 90 -6.78 13.51 6.25
N ARG A 91 -7.92 12.84 6.37
CA ARG A 91 -9.13 13.23 5.64
C ARG A 91 -9.61 14.62 6.06
N GLU A 92 -9.67 14.91 7.35
CA GLU A 92 -10.01 16.23 7.88
C GLU A 92 -9.02 17.29 7.41
N TYR A 93 -7.72 16.98 7.51
CA TYR A 93 -6.67 17.90 7.07
C TYR A 93 -6.78 18.25 5.57
N PHE A 94 -6.97 17.25 4.70
CA PHE A 94 -7.19 17.49 3.27
C PHE A 94 -8.53 18.17 2.99
N SER A 95 -9.55 17.98 3.83
CA SER A 95 -10.83 18.71 3.70
C SER A 95 -10.62 20.21 3.92
N VAL A 96 -9.81 20.60 4.91
CA VAL A 96 -9.44 22.01 5.15
C VAL A 96 -8.65 22.58 3.97
N LEU A 97 -7.65 21.85 3.46
CA LEU A 97 -6.82 22.31 2.34
C LEU A 97 -7.58 22.47 1.02
N THR A 98 -8.58 21.62 0.78
CA THR A 98 -9.34 21.60 -0.48
C THR A 98 -10.68 22.34 -0.40
N GLY A 99 -11.16 22.64 0.80
CA GLY A 99 -12.51 23.16 1.04
C GLY A 99 -13.63 22.14 0.81
N ILE A 100 -13.31 20.85 0.69
CA ILE A 100 -14.27 19.78 0.36
C ILE A 100 -14.47 18.88 1.57
N ALA A 101 -15.72 18.79 2.06
CA ALA A 101 -16.11 17.89 3.15
C ALA A 101 -17.37 17.08 2.78
N PRO A 102 -17.35 15.73 2.84
CA PRO A 102 -16.21 14.90 3.20
C PRO A 102 -15.18 14.75 2.06
N PHE A 103 -13.90 14.97 2.35
CA PHE A 103 -12.83 14.69 1.39
C PHE A 103 -12.73 13.19 1.07
N LYS A 104 -12.57 12.87 -0.22
CA LYS A 104 -12.39 11.49 -0.71
C LYS A 104 -11.04 11.34 -1.40
N PHE A 105 -10.19 10.47 -0.85
CA PHE A 105 -8.94 10.08 -1.49
C PHE A 105 -9.21 9.36 -2.81
N THR A 106 -8.44 9.69 -3.85
CA THR A 106 -8.57 9.07 -5.18
C THR A 106 -7.70 7.83 -5.32
N ALA A 107 -7.98 7.03 -6.35
CA ALA A 107 -7.17 5.87 -6.70
C ALA A 107 -5.72 6.30 -7.04
N ASP A 108 -5.55 7.42 -7.76
CA ASP A 108 -4.24 8.00 -8.08
C ASP A 108 -3.44 8.37 -6.83
N MET A 109 -4.07 8.99 -5.83
CA MET A 109 -3.42 9.29 -4.54
C MET A 109 -2.96 8.01 -3.85
N ALA A 110 -3.77 6.95 -3.90
CA ALA A 110 -3.39 5.65 -3.36
C ALA A 110 -2.20 5.04 -4.13
N THR A 111 -2.17 5.14 -5.46
CA THR A 111 -1.04 4.68 -6.27
C THR A 111 0.22 5.49 -5.99
N ALA A 112 0.11 6.81 -5.89
CA ALA A 112 1.21 7.70 -5.51
C ALA A 112 1.78 7.30 -4.15
N TRP A 113 0.93 7.09 -3.13
CA TRP A 113 1.41 6.71 -1.81
C TRP A 113 2.13 5.35 -1.80
N ARG A 114 1.65 4.38 -2.57
CA ARG A 114 2.35 3.09 -2.72
C ARG A 114 3.72 3.27 -3.37
N LYS A 115 3.80 4.10 -4.41
CA LYS A 115 5.05 4.43 -5.09
C LYS A 115 6.05 5.08 -4.14
N VAL A 116 5.63 6.10 -3.38
CA VAL A 116 6.46 6.75 -2.36
C VAL A 116 7.06 5.75 -1.37
N LYS A 117 6.25 4.81 -0.86
CA LYS A 117 6.77 3.77 0.05
C LYS A 117 7.75 2.82 -0.62
N ARG A 118 7.42 2.35 -1.83
CA ARG A 118 8.22 1.37 -2.58
C ARG A 118 9.59 1.95 -2.95
N GLU A 119 9.62 3.20 -3.38
CA GLU A 119 10.83 3.91 -3.81
C GLU A 119 11.54 4.63 -2.64
N ASN A 120 10.96 4.57 -1.44
CA ASN A 120 11.42 5.30 -0.25
C ASN A 120 11.66 6.79 -0.54
N ASP A 121 10.70 7.40 -1.24
CA ASP A 121 10.78 8.79 -1.70
C ASP A 121 10.60 9.77 -0.52
N LEU A 122 11.72 10.24 0.02
CA LEU A 122 11.77 11.14 1.17
C LEU A 122 11.38 12.59 0.83
N SER A 123 11.29 12.96 -0.46
CA SER A 123 10.96 14.32 -0.86
C SER A 123 9.49 14.51 -1.18
N PHE A 124 8.70 13.44 -1.33
CA PHE A 124 7.29 13.55 -1.67
C PHE A 124 6.45 14.12 -0.52
N THR A 125 5.83 15.28 -0.75
CA THR A 125 5.12 16.08 0.27
C THR A 125 3.60 16.02 0.17
N ILE A 126 2.91 16.59 1.18
CA ILE A 126 1.44 16.75 1.14
C ILE A 126 1.01 17.60 -0.07
N GLN A 127 1.79 18.63 -0.40
CA GLN A 127 1.55 19.47 -1.57
C GLN A 127 1.63 18.68 -2.87
N ASP A 128 2.57 17.74 -2.99
CA ASP A 128 2.66 16.86 -4.16
C ASP A 128 1.49 15.88 -4.23
N MET A 129 1.04 15.39 -3.08
CA MET A 129 -0.17 14.57 -2.99
C MET A 129 -1.42 15.35 -3.44
N LEU A 130 -1.51 16.66 -3.14
CA LEU A 130 -2.56 17.54 -3.66
C LEU A 130 -2.43 17.76 -5.18
N LYS A 131 -1.22 17.91 -5.72
CA LYS A 131 -1.01 18.00 -7.18
C LYS A 131 -1.52 16.74 -7.88
N VAL A 132 -1.30 15.56 -7.30
CA VAL A 132 -1.88 14.29 -7.81
C VAL A 132 -3.41 14.35 -7.77
N TYR A 133 -4.00 14.79 -6.64
CA TYR A 133 -5.46 14.94 -6.51
C TYR A 133 -6.08 15.84 -7.59
N TYR A 134 -5.43 16.98 -7.90
CA TYR A 134 -5.90 17.91 -8.92
C TYR A 134 -5.53 17.51 -10.37
N GLY A 135 -4.93 16.34 -10.58
CA GLY A 135 -4.48 15.90 -11.90
C GLY A 135 -3.33 16.74 -12.48
N LYS A 136 -2.62 17.49 -11.63
CA LYS A 136 -1.48 18.36 -11.99
C LYS A 136 -0.11 17.67 -11.85
N SER A 137 -0.10 16.38 -11.55
CA SER A 137 1.11 15.57 -11.42
C SER A 137 0.93 14.26 -12.17
N ASN A 138 1.98 13.83 -12.88
CA ASN A 138 2.08 12.52 -13.51
C ASN A 138 2.85 11.51 -12.65
N TYR A 139 3.11 11.84 -11.37
CA TYR A 139 3.94 11.01 -10.48
C TYR A 139 3.45 9.56 -10.38
N ALA A 140 2.13 9.39 -10.34
CA ALA A 140 1.47 8.11 -10.45
C ALA A 140 0.07 8.31 -11.05
N LYS A 141 -0.33 7.38 -11.92
CA LYS A 141 -1.70 7.24 -12.39
C LYS A 141 -2.15 5.82 -12.10
N TYR A 142 -3.41 5.68 -11.71
CA TYR A 142 -4.07 4.40 -11.59
C TYR A 142 -4.52 3.97 -13.00
N ASP A 143 -3.98 2.84 -13.46
CA ASP A 143 -4.33 2.21 -14.73
C ASP A 143 -5.68 1.47 -14.66
#